data_AF-A0A540L3L9-F1
#
_entry.id   AF-A0A540L3L9-F1
#
_cell.length_a   1.000
_cell.length_b   1.000
_cell.length_c   1.000
_cell.angle_alpha   90.00
_cell.angle_beta   90.00
_cell.angle_gamma   90.00
#
_symmetry.space_group_name_H-M   'P 1'
#
loop_
_entity.id
_entity.type
_entity.pdbx_description
1 polymer ?
#
loop_
_entity_poly.entity_id
_entity_poly.type
_entity_poly.pdbx_seq_one_letter_code
_entity_poly.pdbx_strand_id
1 'polypeptide(L)'
;MSGGADGLFGGDGLGTVFNMLYDVLKELTAENVMFKPLLKDIKSRLDSLQSLLLDIEKSNKILDLPDVELENLKQHLEEGIKLLQKCGKIRWWSVYKRYKYANKLTGWDESLQRLLEVLKVQEIRDVKDNSVSVKNVEKLVSRIESNLVIPKKPDSEAWCAVPELPPLVVGLDFPLNELKRKLLKDENVSMVVLTAPGGCGKTTLATKFCQDKDGKDTFMDNIFFVTVSKKPNLENIVQDLYQRKGFEVPTFQNEVSTVTWLQSFLKEEGQSPLLIVLDDVWSGSESLVEKFDHFKTENCKFLVTSRSEFQGYGSPYYLQLLDHDNAMKLFHHSASLGDKSSHVAKDIREKIVERCKGFPLAITVVGRSLCGEPIEIWQKRVLEWSKGFSILDSETELLFFLERSLDTLGKEMVSIRECFLDLGSFPEDQRIPAAALIDIWAELYDLDTDTKCIANLYVLTKRSLANLVITRKDKMEGDGYYSEHFVTQHDVLRELAIYNTKKEPVEHRKRLIVDICGDNLPKWWREQKHQPMKARLLSITTGCSISPLLFSNYVDMHK
;
A
#
# COMPACT_ATOMS: atom_id res chain seq x y z
N MET A 1 -2.78 52.46 6.41
CA MET A 1 -1.67 53.20 7.04
C MET A 1 -0.47 52.29 7.06
N SER A 2 0.58 52.66 6.32
CA SER A 2 1.86 51.94 6.27
C SER A 2 2.62 52.20 7.57
N GLY A 3 2.78 51.17 8.41
CA GLY A 3 3.73 51.17 9.52
C GLY A 3 4.86 50.21 9.18
N GLY A 4 6.03 50.76 8.83
CA GLY A 4 7.22 49.97 8.54
C GLY A 4 7.72 49.23 9.78
N ALA A 5 8.23 48.03 9.57
CA ALA A 5 8.98 47.25 10.56
C ALA A 5 10.44 47.73 10.68
N ASP A 6 10.71 48.99 10.36
CA ASP A 6 12.03 49.60 10.43
C ASP A 6 12.11 50.41 11.73
N GLY A 7 12.61 49.78 12.80
CA GLY A 7 13.03 50.53 14.01
C GLY A 7 12.61 49.97 15.36
N LEU A 8 12.31 48.67 15.49
CA LEU A 8 12.26 48.04 16.81
C LEU A 8 13.61 47.38 17.11
N PHE A 9 14.20 47.73 18.24
CA PHE A 9 15.53 47.32 18.73
C PHE A 9 16.71 48.03 18.05
N GLY A 10 17.26 49.04 18.73
CA GLY A 10 18.55 49.59 18.39
C GLY A 10 19.66 48.55 18.59
N GLY A 11 20.10 47.90 17.52
CA GLY A 11 21.40 47.21 17.44
C GLY A 11 21.69 46.07 18.43
N ASP A 12 20.69 45.49 19.09
CA ASP A 12 20.88 44.31 19.95
C ASP A 12 20.67 42.99 19.18
N GLY A 13 21.38 41.93 19.60
CA GLY A 13 21.44 40.63 18.94
C GLY A 13 20.08 39.92 18.86
N LEU A 14 19.17 40.13 19.82
CA LEU A 14 17.85 39.52 19.82
C LEU A 14 16.91 40.12 18.76
N GLY A 15 16.86 41.46 18.66
CA GLY A 15 16.00 42.14 17.68
C GLY A 15 16.37 41.81 16.24
N THR A 16 17.67 41.64 15.98
CA THR A 16 18.18 41.23 14.67
C THR A 16 17.70 39.82 14.28
N VAL A 17 17.77 38.86 15.21
CA VAL A 17 17.28 37.48 15.00
C VAL A 17 15.77 37.45 14.84
N PHE A 18 15.03 38.23 15.63
CA PHE A 18 13.57 38.31 15.55
C PHE A 18 13.10 38.80 14.17
N ASN A 19 13.69 39.88 13.65
CA ASN A 19 13.34 40.41 12.33
C ASN A 19 13.66 39.43 11.20
N MET A 20 14.82 38.76 11.25
CA MET A 20 15.16 37.72 10.27
C MET A 20 14.17 36.56 10.27
N LEU A 21 13.69 36.12 11.44
CA LEU A 21 12.65 35.09 11.54
C LEU A 21 11.34 35.55 10.91
N TYR A 22 10.95 36.81 11.15
CA TYR A 22 9.73 37.39 10.62
C TYR A 22 9.74 37.49 9.08
N ASP A 23 10.88 37.87 8.50
CA ASP A 23 11.05 37.96 7.05
C ASP A 23 10.95 36.58 6.38
N VAL A 24 11.66 35.58 6.91
CA VAL A 24 11.58 34.18 6.43
C VAL A 24 10.14 33.66 6.52
N LEU A 25 9.43 33.97 7.61
CA LEU A 25 8.03 33.57 7.77
C LEU A 25 7.10 34.22 6.75
N LYS A 26 7.33 35.51 6.44
CA LYS A 26 6.54 36.27 5.48
C LYS A 26 6.74 35.78 4.05
N GLU A 27 7.97 35.48 3.66
CA GLU A 27 8.30 34.86 2.36
C GLU A 27 7.59 33.50 2.22
N LEU A 28 7.72 32.62 3.21
CA LEU A 28 7.11 31.29 3.19
C LEU A 28 5.58 31.31 3.17
N THR A 29 4.97 32.30 3.82
CA THR A 29 3.51 32.47 3.83
C THR A 29 2.98 32.98 2.48
N ALA A 30 3.80 33.74 1.74
CA ALA A 30 3.48 34.24 0.41
C ALA A 30 3.71 33.18 -0.68
N GLU A 31 4.74 32.33 -0.54
CA GLU A 31 5.13 31.35 -1.55
C GLU A 31 4.41 29.99 -1.45
N ASN A 32 3.79 29.62 -0.31
CA ASN A 32 3.34 28.23 -0.14
C ASN A 32 2.03 28.00 0.65
N VAL A 33 1.18 27.08 0.14
CA VAL A 33 -0.15 26.69 0.65
C VAL A 33 -0.07 25.57 1.72
N MET A 34 1.08 24.89 1.82
CA MET A 34 1.30 23.63 2.54
C MET A 34 1.28 23.66 4.08
N PHE A 35 1.73 24.76 4.69
CA PHE A 35 1.78 24.95 6.15
C PHE A 35 1.00 26.20 6.59
N LYS A 36 0.17 26.75 5.69
CA LYS A 36 -0.44 28.07 5.84
C LYS A 36 -1.18 28.28 7.19
N PRO A 37 -1.92 27.31 7.74
CA PRO A 37 -2.51 27.45 9.08
C PRO A 37 -1.45 27.57 10.17
N LEU A 38 -0.47 26.66 10.21
CA LEU A 38 0.60 26.65 11.22
C LEU A 38 1.48 27.90 11.16
N LEU A 39 1.83 28.37 9.95
CA LEU A 39 2.62 29.60 9.78
C LEU A 39 1.84 30.84 10.22
N LYS A 40 0.51 30.85 10.06
CA LYS A 40 -0.35 31.93 10.55
C LYS A 40 -0.41 31.95 12.08
N ASP A 41 -0.47 30.79 12.72
CA ASP A 41 -0.48 30.68 14.18
C ASP A 41 0.89 31.10 14.78
N ILE A 42 1.99 30.63 14.17
CA ILE A 42 3.36 31.08 14.50
C ILE A 42 3.47 32.60 14.37
N LYS A 43 2.95 33.19 13.28
CA LYS A 43 2.97 34.64 13.07
C LYS A 43 2.23 35.36 14.18
N SER A 44 1.03 34.91 14.53
CA SER A 44 0.24 35.50 15.62
C SER A 44 0.97 35.45 16.97
N ARG A 45 1.76 34.41 17.21
CA ARG A 45 2.60 34.31 18.42
C ARG A 45 3.81 35.24 18.39
N LEU A 46 4.47 35.39 17.24
CA LEU A 46 5.55 36.38 17.10
C LEU A 46 5.03 37.81 17.24
N ASP A 47 3.85 38.14 16.70
CA ASP A 47 3.21 39.45 16.90
C ASP A 47 2.93 39.70 18.40
N SER A 48 2.51 38.66 19.14
CA SER A 48 2.33 38.73 20.59
C SER A 48 3.64 38.92 21.35
N LEU A 49 4.71 38.25 20.91
CA LEU A 49 6.06 38.41 21.48
C LEU A 49 6.58 39.83 21.26
N GLN A 50 6.38 40.39 20.07
CA GLN A 50 6.79 41.74 19.72
C GLN A 50 6.13 42.78 20.64
N SER A 51 4.82 42.65 20.88
CA SER A 51 4.10 43.54 21.81
C SER A 51 4.69 43.48 23.22
N LEU A 52 5.00 42.28 23.72
CA LEU A 52 5.55 42.11 25.06
C LEU A 52 6.96 42.68 25.18
N LEU A 53 7.84 42.43 24.19
CA LEU A 53 9.19 42.98 24.20
C LEU A 53 9.18 44.52 24.17
N LEU A 54 8.24 45.12 23.43
CA LEU A 54 8.01 46.57 23.45
C LEU A 54 7.55 47.08 24.82
N ASP A 55 6.62 46.37 25.47
CA ASP A 55 6.10 46.75 26.78
C ASP A 55 7.18 46.63 27.87
N ILE A 56 8.05 45.60 27.78
CA ILE A 56 9.22 45.40 28.64
C ILE A 56 10.25 46.52 28.44
N GLU A 57 10.52 46.90 27.19
CA GLU A 57 11.42 48.01 26.82
C GLU A 57 10.90 49.36 27.35
N LYS A 58 9.62 49.65 27.13
CA LYS A 58 8.98 50.89 27.55
C LYS A 58 8.86 51.03 29.07
N SER A 59 8.76 49.91 29.78
CA SER A 59 8.69 49.88 31.24
C SER A 59 10.04 50.03 31.93
N ASN A 60 11.15 50.22 31.20
CA ASN A 60 12.54 50.20 31.69
C ASN A 60 12.88 48.93 32.50
N LYS A 61 12.13 47.84 32.30
CA LYS A 61 12.33 46.54 32.99
C LYS A 61 13.35 45.64 32.29
N ILE A 62 13.91 46.05 31.15
CA ILE A 62 14.98 45.32 30.45
C ILE A 62 16.15 45.04 31.40
N LEU A 63 16.46 45.97 32.31
CA LEU A 63 17.56 45.83 33.27
C LEU A 63 17.31 44.77 34.36
N ASP A 64 16.10 44.23 34.47
CA ASP A 64 15.70 43.21 35.45
C ASP A 64 15.39 41.84 34.83
N LEU A 65 15.45 41.69 33.49
CA LEU A 65 15.29 40.39 32.83
C LEU A 65 16.63 39.63 32.92
N PRO A 66 16.69 38.38 33.42
CA PRO A 66 17.94 37.64 33.47
C PRO A 66 18.54 37.47 32.06
N ASP A 67 19.80 37.87 31.86
CA ASP A 67 20.53 37.73 30.58
C ASP A 67 20.40 36.32 29.96
N VAL A 68 20.29 35.31 30.83
CA VAL A 68 20.11 33.90 30.46
C VAL A 68 18.80 33.64 29.70
N GLU A 69 17.71 34.33 30.05
CA GLU A 69 16.41 34.12 29.40
C GLU A 69 16.32 34.84 28.06
N LEU A 70 16.95 36.01 27.96
CA LEU A 70 17.09 36.73 26.70
C LEU A 70 17.94 35.94 25.69
N GLU A 71 19.04 35.33 26.16
CA GLU A 71 19.88 34.48 25.32
C GLU A 71 19.19 33.15 24.96
N ASN A 72 18.43 32.55 25.88
CA ASN A 72 17.61 31.36 25.58
C ASN A 72 16.54 31.66 24.52
N LEU A 73 15.86 32.81 24.61
CA LEU A 73 14.88 33.24 23.62
C LEU A 73 15.55 33.44 22.26
N LYS A 74 16.70 34.11 22.23
CA LYS A 74 17.49 34.35 21.01
C LYS A 74 17.89 33.04 20.33
N GLN A 75 18.45 32.08 21.08
CA GLN A 75 18.79 30.76 20.55
C GLN A 75 17.55 30.04 19.98
N HIS A 76 16.41 30.12 20.67
CA HIS A 76 15.17 29.48 20.22
C HIS A 76 14.63 30.10 18.91
N LEU A 77 14.78 31.41 18.73
CA LEU A 77 14.42 32.09 17.48
C LEU A 77 15.36 31.71 16.33
N GLU A 78 16.67 31.55 16.59
CA GLU A 78 17.64 31.05 15.59
C GLU A 78 17.33 29.61 15.14
N GLU A 79 16.90 28.74 16.06
CA GLU A 79 16.43 27.40 15.74
C GLU A 79 15.17 27.43 14.87
N GLY A 80 14.26 28.38 15.13
CA GLY A 80 13.09 28.67 14.32
C GLY A 80 13.44 29.06 12.89
N ILE A 81 14.42 29.94 12.69
CA ILE A 81 14.91 30.35 11.36
C ILE A 81 15.39 29.13 10.58
N LYS A 82 16.27 28.31 11.19
CA LYS A 82 16.80 27.09 10.57
C LYS A 82 15.69 26.11 10.20
N LEU A 83 14.66 26.00 11.04
CA LEU A 83 13.52 25.11 10.80
C LEU A 83 12.63 25.62 9.66
N LEU A 84 12.28 26.90 9.63
CA LEU A 84 11.48 27.51 8.58
C LEU A 84 12.19 27.47 7.22
N GLN A 85 13.49 27.76 7.18
CA GLN A 85 14.29 27.63 5.95
C GLN A 85 14.32 26.18 5.42
N LYS A 86 14.35 25.18 6.32
CA LYS A 86 14.22 23.76 5.91
C LYS A 86 12.82 23.48 5.37
N CYS A 87 11.78 24.07 5.96
CA CYS A 87 10.40 23.92 5.49
C CYS A 87 10.19 24.51 4.09
N GLY A 88 10.83 25.65 3.77
CA GLY A 88 10.80 26.23 2.42
C GLY A 88 11.38 25.33 1.32
N LYS A 89 12.29 24.42 1.69
CA LYS A 89 12.88 23.44 0.75
C LYS A 89 12.02 22.19 0.58
N ILE A 90 10.93 22.04 1.34
CA ILE A 90 10.06 20.86 1.28
C ILE A 90 9.06 21.03 0.14
N ARG A 91 9.12 20.10 -0.79
CA ARG A 91 8.18 20.01 -1.89
C ARG A 91 6.78 19.64 -1.40
N TRP A 92 5.77 20.21 -2.05
CA TRP A 92 4.40 20.13 -1.58
C TRP A 92 3.83 18.69 -1.55
N TRP A 93 4.45 17.72 -2.20
CA TRP A 93 4.00 16.33 -2.24
C TRP A 93 4.57 15.37 -1.19
N SER A 94 5.58 15.77 -0.42
CA SER A 94 6.19 14.85 0.55
C SER A 94 5.34 14.72 1.81
N VAL A 95 4.45 13.71 1.86
CA VAL A 95 3.49 13.53 2.97
C VAL A 95 4.19 13.26 4.30
N TYR A 96 5.21 12.39 4.33
CA TYR A 96 5.98 12.15 5.55
C TYR A 96 6.83 13.36 5.97
N LYS A 97 7.53 14.05 5.05
CA LYS A 97 8.26 15.28 5.43
C LYS A 97 7.29 16.37 5.85
N ARG A 98 6.11 16.47 5.23
CA ARG A 98 5.03 17.37 5.66
C ARG A 98 4.62 17.06 7.09
N TYR A 99 4.31 15.82 7.43
CA TYR A 99 3.95 15.42 8.79
C TYR A 99 5.10 15.62 9.78
N LYS A 100 6.32 15.19 9.43
CA LYS A 100 7.53 15.34 10.26
C LYS A 100 7.87 16.79 10.55
N TYR A 101 7.82 17.66 9.53
CA TYR A 101 8.14 19.07 9.70
C TYR A 101 6.96 19.87 10.26
N ALA A 102 5.71 19.47 10.01
CA ALA A 102 4.55 19.99 10.73
C ALA A 102 4.70 19.71 12.24
N ASN A 103 5.01 18.47 12.63
CA ASN A 103 5.24 18.13 14.04
C ASN A 103 6.44 18.87 14.64
N LYS A 104 7.52 19.09 13.87
CA LYS A 104 8.65 19.92 14.33
C LYS A 104 8.28 21.39 14.48
N LEU A 105 7.50 21.94 13.55
CA LEU A 105 7.02 23.32 13.62
C LEU A 105 6.09 23.49 14.81
N THR A 106 5.12 22.60 14.99
CA THR A 106 4.22 22.58 16.14
C THR A 106 5.00 22.44 17.46
N GLY A 107 5.99 21.53 17.53
CA GLY A 107 6.80 21.37 18.75
C GLY A 107 7.67 22.59 19.07
N TRP A 108 8.30 23.19 18.05
CA TRP A 108 9.06 24.44 18.22
C TRP A 108 8.17 25.60 18.67
N ASP A 109 6.98 25.68 18.09
CA ASP A 109 5.98 26.70 18.33
C ASP A 109 5.32 26.59 19.72
N GLU A 110 5.02 25.37 20.19
CA GLU A 110 4.66 25.09 21.58
C GLU A 110 5.78 25.47 22.54
N SER A 111 7.04 25.26 22.16
CA SER A 111 8.18 25.63 22.98
C SER A 111 8.36 27.16 23.05
N LEU A 112 8.11 27.86 21.94
CA LEU A 112 8.07 29.32 21.89
C LEU A 112 6.92 29.87 22.77
N GLN A 113 5.75 29.22 22.73
CA GLN A 113 4.62 29.54 23.59
C GLN A 113 4.95 29.36 25.08
N ARG A 114 5.67 28.30 25.47
CA ARG A 114 6.12 28.11 26.86
C ARG A 114 7.09 29.20 27.30
N LEU A 115 8.03 29.60 26.44
CA LEU A 115 8.94 30.72 26.73
C LEU A 115 8.16 32.04 26.88
N LEU A 116 7.17 32.28 26.02
CA LEU A 116 6.26 33.42 26.14
C LEU A 116 5.49 33.41 27.47
N GLU A 117 5.02 32.24 27.90
CA GLU A 117 4.34 32.09 29.19
C GLU A 117 5.28 32.34 30.36
N VAL A 118 6.55 31.91 30.30
CA VAL A 118 7.55 32.22 31.33
C VAL A 118 7.78 33.73 31.44
N LEU A 119 7.99 34.41 30.31
CA LEU A 119 8.18 35.87 30.25
C LEU A 119 6.95 36.63 30.77
N LYS A 120 5.73 36.19 30.39
CA LYS A 120 4.47 36.76 30.93
C LYS A 120 4.29 36.48 32.41
N VAL A 121 4.71 35.31 32.91
CA VAL A 121 4.60 34.93 34.34
C VAL A 121 5.56 35.75 35.21
N GLN A 122 6.69 36.21 34.67
CA GLN A 122 7.59 37.16 35.34
C GLN A 122 6.99 38.56 35.40
N GLU A 123 6.37 39.03 34.32
CA GLU A 123 5.59 40.27 34.31
C GLU A 123 4.43 40.21 35.33
N ILE A 124 3.79 39.04 35.44
CA ILE A 124 2.76 38.75 36.44
C ILE A 124 3.34 38.64 37.85
N ARG A 125 4.57 38.16 38.08
CA ARG A 125 5.16 38.06 39.44
C ARG A 125 5.39 39.43 40.09
N ASP A 126 5.65 40.46 39.29
CA ASP A 126 5.73 41.85 39.77
C ASP A 126 4.36 42.50 39.99
N VAL A 127 3.29 41.95 39.38
CA VAL A 127 1.91 42.47 39.45
C VAL A 127 1.03 41.62 40.39
N LYS A 128 1.48 40.41 40.76
CA LYS A 128 0.79 39.42 41.59
C LYS A 128 1.05 39.65 43.08
N ASP A 129 0.76 40.87 43.51
CA ASP A 129 0.22 41.08 44.85
C ASP A 129 -1.32 41.20 44.83
N ASN A 130 -2.01 41.09 43.68
CA ASN A 130 -3.48 41.11 43.66
C ASN A 130 -4.16 40.28 42.55
N SER A 131 -4.65 39.11 42.96
CA SER A 131 -5.97 38.49 42.64
C SER A 131 -6.35 37.93 41.24
N VAL A 132 -6.42 36.59 41.19
CA VAL A 132 -7.48 35.66 40.70
C VAL A 132 -8.10 35.83 39.30
N SER A 133 -7.87 34.84 38.41
CA SER A 133 -8.91 34.14 37.61
C SER A 133 -8.35 32.96 36.80
N VAL A 134 -8.22 31.77 37.41
CA VAL A 134 -7.88 30.50 36.71
C VAL A 134 -9.13 29.69 36.32
N LYS A 135 -10.34 30.12 36.69
CA LYS A 135 -11.56 29.30 36.56
C LYS A 135 -12.25 29.28 35.18
N ASN A 136 -11.75 30.00 34.18
CA ASN A 136 -12.42 30.08 32.86
C ASN A 136 -11.74 29.25 31.75
N VAL A 137 -10.53 28.72 31.97
CA VAL A 137 -9.79 27.97 30.94
C VAL A 137 -10.18 26.50 30.90
N GLU A 138 -10.45 25.88 32.05
CA GLU A 138 -10.84 24.46 32.12
C GLU A 138 -12.21 24.15 31.47
N LYS A 139 -13.08 25.15 31.35
CA LYS A 139 -14.42 25.01 30.73
C LYS A 139 -14.43 25.12 29.20
N LEU A 140 -13.37 25.64 28.60
CA LEU A 140 -13.24 25.75 27.14
C LEU A 140 -12.56 24.53 26.51
N VAL A 141 -11.63 23.89 27.23
CA VAL A 141 -10.92 22.70 26.76
C VAL A 141 -11.88 21.50 26.62
N SER A 142 -12.84 21.36 27.53
CA SER A 142 -13.84 20.27 27.50
C SER A 142 -14.92 20.37 26.41
N ARG A 143 -14.96 21.47 25.63
CA ARG A 143 -15.93 21.68 24.54
C ARG A 143 -15.36 21.48 23.12
N ILE A 144 -14.04 21.33 23.00
CA ILE A 144 -13.37 21.17 21.70
C ILE A 144 -13.18 19.68 21.35
N GLU A 145 -13.06 18.81 22.36
CA GLU A 145 -12.90 17.36 22.16
C GLU A 145 -14.15 16.65 21.60
N SER A 146 -15.34 17.26 21.70
CA SER A 146 -16.59 16.63 21.24
C SER A 146 -16.97 16.90 19.78
N ASN A 147 -16.20 17.71 19.03
CA ASN A 147 -16.57 18.14 17.66
C ASN A 147 -15.56 17.75 16.56
N LEU A 148 -14.62 16.84 16.84
CA LEU A 148 -13.69 16.29 15.83
C LEU A 148 -14.06 14.84 15.47
N VAL A 149 -15.24 14.65 14.90
CA VAL A 149 -15.56 13.46 14.10
C VAL A 149 -15.65 13.89 12.64
N ILE A 150 -14.53 13.79 11.93
CA ILE A 150 -14.51 13.89 10.47
C ILE A 150 -14.95 12.51 9.95
N PRO A 151 -16.04 12.39 9.18
CA PRO A 151 -16.37 11.13 8.54
C PRO A 151 -15.35 10.88 7.42
N LYS A 152 -14.52 9.84 7.58
CA LYS A 152 -13.81 9.25 6.44
C LYS A 152 -14.86 8.60 5.55
N LYS A 153 -15.13 9.17 4.38
CA LYS A 153 -15.67 8.40 3.25
C LYS A 153 -14.50 7.63 2.62
N PRO A 154 -14.51 6.29 2.58
CA PRO A 154 -13.64 5.55 1.68
C PRO A 154 -14.18 5.69 0.25
N ASP A 155 -13.28 5.87 -0.71
CA ASP A 155 -13.59 5.89 -2.14
C ASP A 155 -14.29 4.57 -2.55
N SER A 156 -15.51 4.67 -3.06
CA SER A 156 -16.45 3.55 -3.23
C SER A 156 -16.37 2.83 -4.58
N GLU A 157 -15.25 2.93 -5.32
CA GLU A 157 -15.26 2.57 -6.75
C GLU A 157 -14.72 1.17 -7.12
N ALA A 158 -14.38 0.27 -6.18
CA ALA A 158 -13.81 -1.02 -6.60
C ALA A 158 -13.99 -2.23 -5.66
N TRP A 159 -15.03 -2.29 -4.85
CA TRP A 159 -15.27 -3.47 -4.01
C TRP A 159 -16.01 -4.54 -4.82
N CYS A 160 -15.50 -5.77 -4.77
CA CYS A 160 -16.00 -6.91 -5.53
C CYS A 160 -16.07 -6.74 -7.06
N ALA A 161 -15.45 -5.73 -7.68
CA ALA A 161 -15.61 -5.46 -9.11
C ALA A 161 -14.87 -6.48 -9.98
N VAL A 162 -15.43 -6.80 -11.15
CA VAL A 162 -14.76 -7.68 -12.13
C VAL A 162 -13.46 -6.99 -12.59
N PRO A 163 -12.29 -7.63 -12.46
CA PRO A 163 -11.02 -7.00 -12.81
C PRO A 163 -10.89 -6.80 -14.33
N GLU A 164 -9.93 -5.99 -14.76
CA GLU A 164 -9.64 -5.80 -16.19
C GLU A 164 -8.87 -7.00 -16.76
N LEU A 165 -9.14 -7.34 -18.02
CA LEU A 165 -8.39 -8.37 -18.72
C LEU A 165 -6.99 -7.87 -19.12
N PRO A 166 -5.98 -8.77 -19.15
CA PRO A 166 -4.68 -8.39 -19.67
C PRO A 166 -4.77 -8.03 -21.17
N PRO A 167 -3.81 -7.24 -21.69
CA PRO A 167 -3.85 -6.74 -23.08
C PRO A 167 -3.94 -7.84 -24.15
N LEU A 168 -3.42 -9.03 -23.85
CA LEU A 168 -3.52 -10.19 -24.71
C LEU A 168 -3.97 -11.40 -23.88
N VAL A 169 -5.04 -12.05 -24.35
CA VAL A 169 -5.53 -13.33 -23.84
C VAL A 169 -5.45 -14.36 -24.96
N VAL A 170 -4.87 -15.53 -24.69
CA VAL A 170 -4.70 -16.62 -25.66
C VAL A 170 -5.14 -17.95 -25.06
N GLY A 171 -5.54 -18.91 -25.90
CA GLY A 171 -5.84 -20.29 -25.49
C GLY A 171 -7.07 -20.49 -24.59
N LEU A 172 -7.86 -19.44 -24.33
CA LEU A 172 -9.00 -19.51 -23.39
C LEU A 172 -10.37 -19.66 -24.07
N ASP A 173 -10.46 -19.76 -25.39
CA ASP A 173 -11.75 -19.82 -26.09
C ASP A 173 -12.49 -21.13 -25.82
N PHE A 174 -11.79 -22.27 -25.88
CA PHE A 174 -12.36 -23.57 -25.50
C PHE A 174 -12.71 -23.63 -24.00
N PRO A 175 -11.80 -23.27 -23.07
CA PRO A 175 -12.13 -23.21 -21.65
C PRO A 175 -13.32 -22.31 -21.31
N LEU A 176 -13.44 -21.15 -21.97
CA LEU A 176 -14.58 -20.27 -21.79
C LEU A 176 -15.88 -20.96 -22.22
N ASN A 177 -15.89 -21.63 -23.37
CA ASN A 177 -17.09 -22.34 -23.83
C ASN A 177 -17.50 -23.48 -22.89
N GLU A 178 -16.54 -24.19 -22.29
CA GLU A 178 -16.84 -25.19 -21.25
C GLU A 178 -17.42 -24.58 -19.98
N LEU A 179 -16.87 -23.44 -19.51
CA LEU A 179 -17.47 -22.71 -18.39
C LEU A 179 -18.90 -22.26 -18.69
N LYS A 180 -19.15 -21.74 -19.90
CA LYS A 180 -20.50 -21.35 -20.34
C LYS A 180 -21.45 -22.54 -20.37
N ARG A 181 -21.00 -23.69 -20.87
CA ARG A 181 -21.80 -24.92 -20.87
C ARG A 181 -22.18 -25.33 -19.44
N LYS A 182 -21.21 -25.31 -18.50
CA LYS A 182 -21.46 -25.70 -17.11
C LYS A 182 -22.32 -24.68 -16.35
N LEU A 183 -22.04 -23.39 -16.45
CA LEU A 183 -22.70 -22.36 -15.62
C LEU A 183 -24.03 -21.86 -16.21
N LEU A 184 -24.19 -21.87 -17.53
CA LEU A 184 -25.36 -21.28 -18.19
C LEU A 184 -26.34 -22.32 -18.74
N LYS A 185 -25.86 -23.52 -19.11
CA LYS A 185 -26.69 -24.55 -19.78
C LYS A 185 -26.99 -25.77 -18.93
N ASP A 186 -26.25 -26.00 -17.85
CA ASP A 186 -26.47 -27.13 -16.95
C ASP A 186 -27.20 -26.64 -15.69
N GLU A 187 -28.51 -26.89 -15.63
CA GLU A 187 -29.36 -26.50 -14.51
C GLU A 187 -28.95 -27.18 -13.20
N ASN A 188 -28.35 -28.37 -13.27
CA ASN A 188 -27.90 -29.11 -12.09
C ASN A 188 -26.59 -28.55 -11.49
N VAL A 189 -25.90 -27.67 -12.21
CA VAL A 189 -24.62 -27.10 -11.79
C VAL A 189 -24.85 -25.68 -11.27
N SER A 190 -24.87 -25.54 -9.94
CA SER A 190 -24.88 -24.23 -9.28
C SER A 190 -23.48 -23.69 -9.00
N MET A 191 -22.47 -24.54 -8.95
CA MET A 191 -21.11 -24.17 -8.58
C MET A 191 -20.10 -24.89 -9.48
N VAL A 192 -19.13 -24.15 -10.01
CA VAL A 192 -17.98 -24.70 -10.72
C VAL A 192 -16.71 -24.36 -9.97
N VAL A 193 -15.85 -25.35 -9.73
CA VAL A 193 -14.52 -25.16 -9.14
C VAL A 193 -13.48 -25.26 -10.25
N LEU A 194 -12.94 -24.10 -10.63
CA LEU A 194 -11.87 -23.92 -11.61
C LEU A 194 -10.52 -24.18 -10.94
N THR A 195 -9.95 -25.36 -11.20
CA THR A 195 -8.72 -25.86 -10.56
C THR A 195 -7.54 -25.80 -11.50
N ALA A 196 -6.44 -25.19 -11.06
CA ALA A 196 -5.16 -25.16 -11.78
C ALA A 196 -4.04 -24.62 -10.87
N PRO A 197 -2.76 -24.98 -11.09
CA PRO A 197 -1.65 -24.37 -10.38
C PRO A 197 -1.60 -22.82 -10.45
N GLY A 198 -0.81 -22.21 -9.56
CA GLY A 198 -0.55 -20.77 -9.58
C GLY A 198 -0.05 -20.27 -10.95
N GLY A 199 -0.49 -19.09 -11.37
CA GLY A 199 -0.02 -18.47 -12.63
C GLY A 199 -0.55 -19.09 -13.93
N CYS A 200 -1.49 -20.04 -13.88
CA CYS A 200 -2.11 -20.68 -15.05
C CYS A 200 -3.21 -19.85 -15.76
N GLY A 201 -3.64 -18.71 -15.19
CA GLY A 201 -4.67 -17.86 -15.78
C GLY A 201 -6.11 -18.14 -15.34
N LYS A 202 -6.32 -18.72 -14.14
CA LYS A 202 -7.66 -18.99 -13.58
C LYS A 202 -8.49 -17.72 -13.44
N THR A 203 -7.97 -16.72 -12.73
CA THR A 203 -8.58 -15.39 -12.58
C THR A 203 -8.86 -14.76 -13.94
N THR A 204 -7.96 -14.90 -14.92
CA THR A 204 -8.17 -14.40 -16.29
C THR A 204 -9.34 -15.08 -16.99
N LEU A 205 -9.50 -16.39 -16.84
CA LEU A 205 -10.63 -17.12 -17.41
C LEU A 205 -11.95 -16.74 -16.73
N ALA A 206 -11.98 -16.65 -15.39
CA ALA A 206 -13.15 -16.20 -14.64
C ALA A 206 -13.55 -14.77 -15.03
N THR A 207 -12.58 -13.87 -15.15
CA THR A 207 -12.78 -12.49 -15.63
C THR A 207 -13.34 -12.47 -17.04
N LYS A 208 -12.78 -13.27 -17.95
CA LYS A 208 -13.24 -13.38 -19.35
C LYS A 208 -14.69 -13.86 -19.40
N PHE A 209 -15.08 -14.81 -18.54
CA PHE A 209 -16.47 -15.26 -18.43
C PHE A 209 -17.41 -14.14 -17.95
N CYS A 210 -17.04 -13.42 -16.90
CA CYS A 210 -17.84 -12.30 -16.39
C CYS A 210 -17.99 -11.14 -17.40
N GLN A 211 -17.01 -10.97 -18.30
CA GLN A 211 -17.04 -9.94 -19.33
C GLN A 211 -17.63 -10.40 -20.66
N ASP A 212 -17.78 -11.71 -20.86
CA ASP A 212 -18.35 -12.33 -22.07
C ASP A 212 -19.81 -11.94 -22.25
N LYS A 213 -20.25 -11.89 -23.51
CA LYS A 213 -21.62 -11.51 -23.84
C LYS A 213 -22.64 -12.44 -23.17
N ASP A 214 -22.43 -13.76 -23.22
CA ASP A 214 -23.41 -14.71 -22.66
C ASP A 214 -23.50 -14.58 -21.13
N GLY A 215 -22.37 -14.34 -20.46
CA GLY A 215 -22.32 -14.09 -19.02
C GLY A 215 -23.03 -12.79 -18.64
N LYS A 216 -22.72 -11.68 -19.35
CA LYS A 216 -23.36 -10.39 -19.13
C LYS A 216 -24.86 -10.40 -19.42
N ASP A 217 -25.28 -11.01 -20.51
CA ASP A 217 -26.69 -11.08 -20.88
C ASP A 217 -27.49 -11.95 -19.89
N THR A 218 -26.84 -12.91 -19.20
CA THR A 218 -27.49 -13.76 -18.20
C THR A 218 -27.59 -13.10 -16.84
N PHE A 219 -26.48 -12.55 -16.33
CA PHE A 219 -26.39 -12.05 -14.95
C PHE A 219 -26.51 -10.53 -14.84
N MET A 220 -26.45 -9.80 -15.96
CA MET A 220 -26.50 -8.34 -16.03
C MET A 220 -25.47 -7.72 -15.05
N ASP A 221 -25.90 -6.79 -14.20
CA ASP A 221 -25.05 -6.15 -13.19
C ASP A 221 -24.88 -6.99 -11.90
N ASN A 222 -25.51 -8.17 -11.84
CA ASN A 222 -25.55 -9.05 -10.67
C ASN A 222 -24.40 -10.07 -10.63
N ILE A 223 -23.18 -9.59 -10.92
CA ILE A 223 -21.96 -10.41 -10.97
C ILE A 223 -20.96 -9.92 -9.93
N PHE A 224 -20.75 -10.61 -8.81
CA PHE A 224 -19.79 -10.25 -7.76
C PHE A 224 -18.47 -10.98 -7.94
N PHE A 225 -17.35 -10.27 -7.89
CA PHE A 225 -16.01 -10.84 -8.03
C PHE A 225 -15.21 -10.61 -6.75
N VAL A 226 -15.16 -11.61 -5.88
CA VAL A 226 -14.55 -11.54 -4.56
C VAL A 226 -13.19 -12.21 -4.59
N THR A 227 -12.12 -11.49 -4.30
CA THR A 227 -10.81 -12.11 -4.05
C THR A 227 -10.76 -12.64 -2.62
N VAL A 228 -10.47 -13.92 -2.45
CA VAL A 228 -10.46 -14.61 -1.16
C VAL A 228 -9.01 -14.77 -0.70
N SER A 229 -8.64 -14.08 0.36
CA SER A 229 -7.30 -14.22 0.93
C SER A 229 -7.10 -15.61 1.55
N LYS A 230 -5.84 -16.02 1.70
CA LYS A 230 -5.45 -17.28 2.35
C LYS A 230 -6.04 -17.50 3.75
N LYS A 231 -6.33 -16.42 4.48
CA LYS A 231 -7.05 -16.45 5.75
C LYS A 231 -8.39 -15.76 5.54
N PRO A 232 -9.40 -16.47 5.01
CA PRO A 232 -10.65 -15.84 4.61
C PRO A 232 -11.34 -15.23 5.83
N ASN A 233 -11.77 -13.98 5.67
CA ASN A 233 -12.62 -13.32 6.63
C ASN A 233 -14.02 -13.16 6.02
N LEU A 234 -14.96 -13.98 6.49
CA LEU A 234 -16.34 -13.97 6.00
C LEU A 234 -17.04 -12.62 6.25
N GLU A 235 -16.72 -11.94 7.34
CA GLU A 235 -17.25 -10.61 7.65
C GLU A 235 -16.88 -9.61 6.57
N ASN A 236 -15.59 -9.55 6.19
CA ASN A 236 -15.12 -8.69 5.12
C ASN A 236 -15.79 -9.03 3.79
N ILE A 237 -15.90 -10.32 3.45
CA ILE A 237 -16.56 -10.75 2.21
C ILE A 237 -18.01 -10.29 2.18
N VAL A 238 -18.78 -10.51 3.25
CA VAL A 238 -20.19 -10.10 3.32
C VAL A 238 -20.29 -8.58 3.26
N GLN A 239 -19.44 -7.86 4.00
CA GLN A 239 -19.37 -6.41 3.94
C GLN A 239 -19.16 -5.91 2.50
N ASP A 240 -18.19 -6.48 1.77
CA ASP A 240 -17.89 -6.08 0.40
C ASP A 240 -19.06 -6.35 -0.57
N LEU A 241 -19.80 -7.44 -0.36
CA LEU A 241 -21.02 -7.77 -1.12
C LEU A 241 -22.11 -6.70 -0.92
N TYR A 242 -22.41 -6.32 0.33
CA TYR A 242 -23.43 -5.29 0.64
C TYR A 242 -23.00 -3.91 0.15
N GLN A 243 -21.74 -3.54 0.37
CA GLN A 243 -21.19 -2.26 -0.10
C GLN A 243 -21.31 -2.12 -1.61
N ARG A 244 -21.02 -3.19 -2.36
CA ARG A 244 -21.11 -3.16 -3.83
C ARG A 244 -22.54 -2.91 -4.33
N LYS A 245 -23.57 -3.39 -3.63
CA LYS A 245 -24.97 -3.10 -3.97
C LYS A 245 -25.42 -1.71 -3.51
N GLY A 246 -24.60 -1.01 -2.74
CA GLY A 246 -24.97 0.26 -2.12
C GLY A 246 -25.93 0.09 -0.94
N PHE A 247 -25.99 -1.12 -0.35
CA PHE A 247 -26.79 -1.39 0.84
C PHE A 247 -26.08 -0.89 2.10
N GLU A 248 -26.86 -0.70 3.15
CA GLU A 248 -26.30 -0.43 4.47
C GLU A 248 -25.45 -1.62 4.93
N VAL A 249 -24.22 -1.35 5.35
CA VAL A 249 -23.30 -2.39 5.79
C VAL A 249 -23.78 -2.96 7.11
N PRO A 250 -23.97 -4.28 7.22
CA PRO A 250 -24.38 -4.90 8.46
C PRO A 250 -23.44 -4.62 9.63
N THR A 251 -23.99 -4.53 10.85
CA THR A 251 -23.17 -4.61 12.06
C THR A 251 -23.03 -6.08 12.46
N PHE A 252 -21.81 -6.60 12.40
CA PHE A 252 -21.51 -7.99 12.72
C PHE A 252 -21.24 -8.13 14.22
N GLN A 253 -22.02 -8.98 14.90
CA GLN A 253 -21.88 -9.20 16.34
C GLN A 253 -21.06 -10.46 16.65
N ASN A 254 -21.18 -11.47 15.79
CA ASN A 254 -20.51 -12.76 15.87
C ASN A 254 -20.60 -13.49 14.51
N GLU A 255 -19.91 -14.62 14.37
CA GLU A 255 -19.90 -15.40 13.13
C GLU A 255 -21.30 -15.87 12.68
N VAL A 256 -22.19 -16.21 13.62
CA VAL A 256 -23.57 -16.65 13.33
C VAL A 256 -24.36 -15.52 12.66
N SER A 257 -24.20 -14.29 13.16
CA SER A 257 -24.82 -13.10 12.55
C SER A 257 -24.29 -12.88 11.14
N THR A 258 -22.97 -13.02 10.91
CA THR A 258 -22.35 -12.87 9.58
C THR A 258 -22.90 -13.90 8.58
N VAL A 259 -23.04 -15.16 9.01
CA VAL A 259 -23.64 -16.22 8.19
C VAL A 259 -25.11 -15.91 7.84
N THR A 260 -25.85 -15.35 8.79
CA THR A 260 -27.25 -14.95 8.57
C THR A 260 -27.38 -13.81 7.55
N TRP A 261 -26.44 -12.86 7.58
CA TRP A 261 -26.35 -11.78 6.59
C TRP A 261 -25.97 -12.29 5.20
N LEU A 262 -25.05 -13.26 5.10
CA LEU A 262 -24.75 -13.94 3.84
C LEU A 262 -26.01 -14.64 3.29
N GLN A 263 -26.71 -15.41 4.11
CA GLN A 263 -27.92 -16.11 3.70
C GLN A 263 -28.99 -15.13 3.20
N SER A 264 -29.18 -14.01 3.89
CA SER A 264 -30.15 -12.98 3.52
C SER A 264 -29.80 -12.36 2.17
N PHE A 265 -28.52 -12.03 1.97
CA PHE A 265 -28.02 -11.49 0.70
C PHE A 265 -28.26 -12.45 -0.47
N LEU A 266 -27.90 -13.73 -0.33
CA LEU A 266 -28.10 -14.73 -1.38
C LEU A 266 -29.58 -14.95 -1.71
N LYS A 267 -30.48 -14.84 -0.73
CA LYS A 267 -31.92 -14.94 -0.94
C LYS A 267 -32.51 -13.73 -1.67
N GLU A 268 -32.06 -12.54 -1.31
CA GLU A 268 -32.54 -11.28 -1.89
C GLU A 268 -32.01 -11.09 -3.31
N GLU A 269 -30.69 -11.20 -3.51
CA GLU A 269 -30.07 -11.03 -4.83
C GLU A 269 -30.29 -12.22 -5.75
N GLY A 270 -30.53 -13.41 -5.18
CA GLY A 270 -30.90 -14.63 -5.90
C GLY A 270 -32.35 -14.67 -6.39
N GLN A 271 -33.15 -13.61 -6.22
CA GLN A 271 -34.45 -13.50 -6.91
C GLN A 271 -34.28 -13.32 -8.43
N SER A 272 -33.07 -12.91 -8.86
CA SER A 272 -32.65 -12.84 -10.25
C SER A 272 -31.36 -13.66 -10.45
N PRO A 273 -30.96 -13.98 -11.68
CA PRO A 273 -29.69 -14.66 -11.93
C PRO A 273 -28.53 -13.92 -11.24
N LEU A 274 -27.88 -14.61 -10.31
CA LEU A 274 -26.79 -14.07 -9.50
C LEU A 274 -25.52 -14.88 -9.78
N LEU A 275 -24.41 -14.21 -10.09
CA LEU A 275 -23.10 -14.83 -10.18
C LEU A 275 -22.20 -14.30 -9.07
N ILE A 276 -21.64 -15.19 -8.25
CA ILE A 276 -20.58 -14.85 -7.31
C ILE A 276 -19.32 -15.64 -7.68
N VAL A 277 -18.27 -14.93 -8.04
CA VAL A 277 -16.93 -15.46 -8.24
C VAL A 277 -16.18 -15.36 -6.91
N LEU A 278 -15.70 -16.51 -6.41
CA LEU A 278 -14.79 -16.60 -5.28
C LEU A 278 -13.41 -16.92 -5.84
N ASP A 279 -12.59 -15.89 -6.04
CA ASP A 279 -11.28 -15.99 -6.67
C ASP A 279 -10.19 -16.31 -5.64
N ASP A 280 -9.30 -17.23 -6.01
CA ASP A 280 -8.15 -17.70 -5.24
C ASP A 280 -8.48 -18.32 -3.87
N VAL A 281 -9.50 -19.19 -3.82
CA VAL A 281 -9.81 -19.93 -2.59
C VAL A 281 -8.73 -20.97 -2.29
N TRP A 282 -8.13 -20.88 -1.10
CA TRP A 282 -7.05 -21.76 -0.65
C TRP A 282 -7.56 -23.08 -0.05
N SER A 283 -6.76 -24.15 -0.18
CA SER A 283 -6.97 -25.41 0.55
C SER A 283 -7.05 -25.16 2.06
N GLY A 284 -8.00 -25.81 2.74
CA GLY A 284 -8.31 -25.56 4.15
C GLY A 284 -9.39 -24.47 4.37
N SER A 285 -9.83 -23.79 3.32
CA SER A 285 -10.92 -22.79 3.34
C SER A 285 -12.23 -23.33 2.77
N GLU A 286 -12.39 -24.65 2.66
CA GLU A 286 -13.57 -25.31 2.07
C GLU A 286 -14.85 -24.95 2.83
N SER A 287 -14.77 -24.71 4.14
CA SER A 287 -15.89 -24.25 4.98
C SER A 287 -16.49 -22.91 4.52
N LEU A 288 -15.72 -22.06 3.83
CA LEU A 288 -16.25 -20.85 3.21
C LEU A 288 -17.17 -21.23 2.05
N VAL A 289 -16.68 -22.09 1.14
CA VAL A 289 -17.41 -22.56 -0.04
C VAL A 289 -18.68 -23.32 0.37
N GLU A 290 -18.59 -24.14 1.41
CA GLU A 290 -19.72 -24.85 2.01
C GLU A 290 -20.86 -23.91 2.43
N LYS A 291 -20.53 -22.77 3.05
CA LYS A 291 -21.54 -21.77 3.45
C LYS A 291 -22.26 -21.20 2.23
N PHE A 292 -21.53 -20.83 1.17
CA PHE A 292 -22.15 -20.34 -0.07
C PHE A 292 -23.02 -21.41 -0.75
N ASP A 293 -22.54 -22.65 -0.82
CA ASP A 293 -23.29 -23.74 -1.43
C ASP A 293 -24.54 -24.13 -0.63
N HIS A 294 -24.48 -24.06 0.71
CA HIS A 294 -25.60 -24.39 1.59
C HIS A 294 -26.73 -23.36 1.54
N PHE A 295 -26.41 -22.08 1.36
CA PHE A 295 -27.40 -20.99 1.34
C PHE A 295 -27.83 -20.52 -0.05
N LYS A 296 -27.40 -21.22 -1.11
CA LYS A 296 -27.74 -20.87 -2.49
C LYS A 296 -29.23 -20.97 -2.78
N THR A 297 -29.70 -20.13 -3.70
CA THR A 297 -31.00 -20.28 -4.36
C THR A 297 -30.80 -20.89 -5.75
N GLU A 298 -31.89 -21.27 -6.42
CA GLU A 298 -31.83 -21.88 -7.78
C GLU A 298 -31.18 -20.95 -8.82
N ASN A 299 -31.31 -19.63 -8.66
CA ASN A 299 -30.74 -18.64 -9.58
C ASN A 299 -29.29 -18.26 -9.22
N CYS A 300 -28.75 -18.76 -8.10
CA CYS A 300 -27.38 -18.48 -7.69
C CYS A 300 -26.41 -19.42 -8.42
N LYS A 301 -25.47 -18.83 -9.15
CA LYS A 301 -24.31 -19.51 -9.73
C LYS A 301 -23.03 -19.05 -9.03
N PHE A 302 -22.11 -19.98 -8.80
CA PHE A 302 -20.83 -19.73 -8.18
C PHE A 302 -19.70 -20.21 -9.10
N LEU A 303 -18.67 -19.36 -9.25
CA LEU A 303 -17.43 -19.75 -9.89
C LEU A 303 -16.31 -19.60 -8.86
N VAL A 304 -15.76 -20.72 -8.42
CA VAL A 304 -14.66 -20.74 -7.47
C VAL A 304 -13.37 -20.97 -8.24
N THR A 305 -12.34 -20.15 -8.04
CA THR A 305 -11.00 -20.45 -8.56
C THR A 305 -10.12 -20.94 -7.42
N SER A 306 -9.34 -22.00 -7.66
CA SER A 306 -8.49 -22.61 -6.63
C SER A 306 -7.25 -23.26 -7.24
N ARG A 307 -6.19 -23.38 -6.44
CA ARG A 307 -4.97 -24.12 -6.81
C ARG A 307 -5.11 -25.62 -6.63
N SER A 308 -6.03 -26.04 -5.76
CA SER A 308 -6.32 -27.44 -5.45
C SER A 308 -7.78 -27.76 -5.65
N GLU A 309 -8.07 -29.01 -5.97
CA GLU A 309 -9.45 -29.48 -6.04
C GLU A 309 -10.08 -29.55 -4.64
N PHE A 310 -11.37 -29.22 -4.54
CA PHE A 310 -12.17 -29.45 -3.34
C PHE A 310 -13.04 -30.68 -3.53
N GLN A 311 -12.77 -31.73 -2.75
CA GLN A 311 -13.56 -32.95 -2.84
C GLN A 311 -14.98 -32.72 -2.30
N GLY A 312 -15.99 -33.10 -3.08
CA GLY A 312 -17.38 -33.09 -2.64
C GLY A 312 -18.14 -31.78 -2.86
N TYR A 313 -17.50 -30.73 -3.39
CA TYR A 313 -18.13 -29.42 -3.60
C TYR A 313 -18.00 -28.93 -5.05
N GLY A 314 -19.13 -28.55 -5.63
CA GLY A 314 -19.20 -28.02 -7.00
C GLY A 314 -18.80 -29.02 -8.10
N SER A 315 -18.99 -28.60 -9.34
CA SER A 315 -18.53 -29.34 -10.51
C SER A 315 -17.07 -28.97 -10.80
N PRO A 316 -16.12 -29.92 -10.76
CA PRO A 316 -14.72 -29.59 -11.04
C PRO A 316 -14.54 -29.22 -12.52
N TYR A 317 -13.61 -28.32 -12.78
CA TYR A 317 -13.09 -28.01 -14.10
C TYR A 317 -11.59 -27.73 -14.01
N TYR A 318 -10.77 -28.60 -14.60
CA TYR A 318 -9.32 -28.47 -14.57
C TYR A 318 -8.80 -27.68 -15.76
N LEU A 319 -8.29 -26.48 -15.51
CA LEU A 319 -7.69 -25.65 -16.54
C LEU A 319 -6.31 -26.18 -16.92
N GLN A 320 -6.14 -26.46 -18.20
CA GLN A 320 -4.86 -26.90 -18.77
C GLN A 320 -3.91 -25.71 -18.98
N LEU A 321 -2.62 -26.01 -18.96
CA LEU A 321 -1.57 -25.07 -19.36
C LEU A 321 -1.69 -24.73 -20.85
N LEU A 322 -1.07 -23.62 -21.27
CA LEU A 322 -1.08 -23.24 -22.68
C LEU A 322 -0.35 -24.29 -23.52
N ASP A 323 -0.96 -24.65 -24.64
CA ASP A 323 -0.26 -25.36 -25.71
C ASP A 323 0.89 -24.51 -26.27
N HIS A 324 1.78 -25.15 -27.03
CA HIS A 324 2.97 -24.50 -27.56
C HIS A 324 2.65 -23.28 -28.43
N ASP A 325 1.60 -23.35 -29.26
CA ASP A 325 1.25 -22.28 -30.20
C ASP A 325 0.75 -21.03 -29.46
N ASN A 326 -0.13 -21.22 -28.48
CA ASN A 326 -0.63 -20.14 -27.64
C ASN A 326 0.47 -19.59 -26.72
N ALA A 327 1.33 -20.45 -26.18
CA ALA A 327 2.49 -20.04 -25.40
C ALA A 327 3.45 -19.18 -26.24
N MET A 328 3.72 -19.58 -27.48
CA MET A 328 4.57 -18.84 -28.42
C MET A 328 3.93 -17.49 -28.78
N LYS A 329 2.62 -17.43 -29.07
CA LYS A 329 1.89 -16.17 -29.31
C LYS A 329 2.02 -15.20 -28.14
N LEU A 330 1.81 -15.69 -26.91
CA LEU A 330 1.95 -14.87 -25.70
C LEU A 330 3.39 -14.39 -25.50
N PHE A 331 4.37 -15.25 -25.75
CA PHE A 331 5.80 -14.90 -25.67
C PHE A 331 6.17 -13.80 -26.66
N HIS A 332 5.76 -13.93 -27.92
CA HIS A 332 6.00 -12.94 -28.97
C HIS A 332 5.45 -11.56 -28.61
N HIS A 333 4.23 -11.51 -28.07
CA HIS A 333 3.62 -10.29 -27.57
C HIS A 333 4.38 -9.71 -26.36
N SER A 334 4.71 -10.56 -25.38
CA SER A 334 5.37 -10.15 -24.14
C SER A 334 6.78 -9.61 -24.39
N ALA A 335 7.56 -10.26 -25.24
CA ALA A 335 8.88 -9.81 -25.67
C ALA A 335 8.83 -8.63 -26.68
N SER A 336 7.63 -8.17 -27.05
CA SER A 336 7.41 -7.06 -27.99
C SER A 336 8.16 -7.24 -29.31
N LEU A 337 8.20 -8.49 -29.80
CA LEU A 337 9.01 -8.83 -30.98
C LEU A 337 8.45 -8.22 -32.26
N GLY A 338 7.13 -8.01 -32.36
CA GLY A 338 6.50 -7.48 -33.58
C GLY A 338 7.05 -8.13 -34.86
N ASP A 339 7.35 -7.30 -35.86
CA ASP A 339 7.99 -7.73 -37.12
C ASP A 339 9.50 -8.02 -36.98
N LYS A 340 10.13 -7.67 -35.85
CA LYS A 340 11.55 -7.91 -35.55
C LYS A 340 11.85 -9.36 -35.15
N SER A 341 10.86 -10.25 -35.23
CA SER A 341 10.99 -11.67 -34.90
C SER A 341 12.07 -12.41 -35.70
N SER A 342 12.44 -11.89 -36.88
CA SER A 342 13.48 -12.44 -37.74
C SER A 342 14.91 -12.30 -37.19
N HIS A 343 15.14 -11.37 -36.25
CA HIS A 343 16.48 -11.11 -35.69
C HIS A 343 16.87 -12.08 -34.57
N VAL A 344 15.91 -12.80 -33.99
CA VAL A 344 16.17 -13.83 -32.98
C VAL A 344 16.05 -15.19 -33.68
N ALA A 345 16.99 -16.10 -33.44
CA ALA A 345 16.90 -17.44 -34.00
C ALA A 345 15.67 -18.19 -33.43
N LYS A 346 14.97 -18.94 -34.28
CA LYS A 346 13.74 -19.66 -33.91
C LYS A 346 14.00 -20.65 -32.78
N ASP A 347 15.12 -21.35 -32.82
CA ASP A 347 15.50 -22.36 -31.82
C ASP A 347 15.68 -21.76 -30.41
N ILE A 348 16.19 -20.52 -30.32
CA ILE A 348 16.33 -19.81 -29.04
C ILE A 348 14.95 -19.51 -28.45
N ARG A 349 14.01 -19.02 -29.29
CA ARG A 349 12.63 -18.76 -28.83
C ARG A 349 11.92 -20.03 -28.38
N GLU A 350 12.02 -21.09 -29.17
CA GLU A 350 11.43 -22.40 -28.86
C GLU A 350 11.96 -22.92 -27.52
N LYS A 351 13.28 -22.95 -27.32
CA LYS A 351 13.89 -23.37 -26.05
C LYS A 351 13.43 -22.54 -24.87
N ILE A 352 13.25 -21.23 -25.03
CA ILE A 352 12.78 -20.36 -23.93
C ILE A 352 11.32 -20.67 -23.59
N VAL A 353 10.45 -20.80 -24.59
CA VAL A 353 9.02 -21.08 -24.39
C VAL A 353 8.79 -22.46 -23.79
N GLU A 354 9.51 -23.47 -24.27
CA GLU A 354 9.48 -24.84 -23.71
C GLU A 354 9.83 -24.84 -22.22
N ARG A 355 10.82 -24.03 -21.81
CA ARG A 355 11.22 -23.91 -20.40
C ARG A 355 10.17 -23.23 -19.52
N CYS A 356 9.31 -22.40 -20.09
CA CYS A 356 8.19 -21.80 -19.37
C CYS A 356 7.04 -22.79 -19.13
N LYS A 357 7.09 -24.00 -19.71
CA LYS A 357 6.12 -25.08 -19.54
C LYS A 357 4.65 -24.68 -19.74
N GLY A 358 4.38 -23.68 -20.59
CA GLY A 358 3.02 -23.23 -20.87
C GLY A 358 2.36 -22.38 -19.77
N PHE A 359 3.09 -21.96 -18.72
CA PHE A 359 2.56 -21.05 -17.68
C PHE A 359 2.47 -19.62 -18.21
N PRO A 360 1.26 -19.01 -18.35
CA PRO A 360 1.11 -17.65 -18.83
C PRO A 360 1.93 -16.61 -18.05
N LEU A 361 1.97 -16.70 -16.72
CA LEU A 361 2.74 -15.78 -15.88
C LEU A 361 4.24 -15.86 -16.17
N ALA A 362 4.80 -17.08 -16.22
CA ALA A 362 6.20 -17.32 -16.51
C ALA A 362 6.59 -16.81 -17.90
N ILE A 363 5.78 -17.13 -18.91
CA ILE A 363 5.97 -16.67 -20.30
C ILE A 363 5.99 -15.14 -20.35
N THR A 364 5.06 -14.49 -19.63
CA THR A 364 4.95 -13.03 -19.63
C THR A 364 6.15 -12.38 -18.97
N VAL A 365 6.54 -12.81 -17.76
CA VAL A 365 7.70 -12.25 -17.02
C VAL A 365 9.01 -12.47 -17.80
N VAL A 366 9.21 -13.66 -18.35
CA VAL A 366 10.38 -13.97 -19.18
C VAL A 366 10.39 -13.15 -20.45
N GLY A 367 9.28 -13.10 -21.19
CA GLY A 367 9.18 -12.32 -22.42
C GLY A 367 9.48 -10.85 -22.16
N ARG A 368 8.86 -10.26 -21.13
CA ARG A 368 9.07 -8.85 -20.75
C ARG A 368 10.49 -8.54 -20.31
N SER A 369 11.15 -9.48 -19.63
CA SER A 369 12.57 -9.31 -19.24
C SER A 369 13.56 -9.49 -20.38
N LEU A 370 13.14 -9.97 -21.55
CA LEU A 370 13.94 -10.05 -22.79
C LEU A 370 13.59 -8.93 -23.79
N CYS A 371 12.55 -8.16 -23.51
CA CYS A 371 12.08 -7.10 -24.39
C CYS A 371 13.16 -6.01 -24.55
N GLY A 372 13.66 -5.87 -25.78
CA GLY A 372 14.71 -4.90 -26.11
C GLY A 372 16.14 -5.34 -25.76
N GLU A 373 16.33 -6.56 -25.25
CA GLU A 373 17.64 -7.08 -24.88
C GLU A 373 18.41 -7.64 -26.10
N PRO A 374 19.75 -7.52 -26.13
CA PRO A 374 20.60 -8.14 -27.16
C PRO A 374 20.48 -9.66 -27.20
N ILE A 375 20.70 -10.27 -28.37
CA ILE A 375 20.58 -11.73 -28.57
C ILE A 375 21.48 -12.55 -27.65
N GLU A 376 22.62 -12.02 -27.26
CA GLU A 376 23.57 -12.64 -26.34
C GLU A 376 22.96 -12.87 -24.95
N ILE A 377 22.07 -11.96 -24.49
CA ILE A 377 21.32 -12.12 -23.23
C ILE A 377 20.34 -13.28 -23.33
N TRP A 378 19.70 -13.46 -24.49
CA TRP A 378 18.78 -14.58 -24.74
C TRP A 378 19.55 -15.91 -24.73
N GLN A 379 20.68 -15.97 -25.42
CA GLN A 379 21.55 -17.15 -25.47
C GLN A 379 22.10 -17.51 -24.09
N LYS A 380 22.58 -16.51 -23.34
CA LYS A 380 23.03 -16.67 -21.96
C LYS A 380 21.94 -17.31 -21.10
N ARG A 381 20.70 -16.84 -21.22
CA ARG A 381 19.57 -17.38 -20.46
C ARG A 381 19.27 -18.84 -20.78
N VAL A 382 19.27 -19.21 -22.06
CA VAL A 382 19.12 -20.61 -22.48
C VAL A 382 20.23 -21.49 -21.88
N LEU A 383 21.48 -20.99 -21.85
CA LEU A 383 22.61 -21.70 -21.25
C LEU A 383 22.47 -21.84 -19.73
N GLU A 384 22.05 -20.80 -19.01
CA GLU A 384 21.86 -20.85 -17.56
C GLU A 384 20.76 -21.85 -17.16
N TRP A 385 19.68 -21.91 -17.92
CA TRP A 385 18.61 -22.89 -17.71
C TRP A 385 18.97 -24.31 -18.10
N SER A 386 20.02 -24.53 -18.89
CA SER A 386 20.53 -25.88 -19.15
C SER A 386 21.25 -26.49 -17.93
N LYS A 387 21.61 -25.67 -16.93
CA LYS A 387 22.34 -26.09 -15.73
C LYS A 387 21.39 -26.26 -14.54
N GLY A 388 21.15 -27.52 -14.18
CA GLY A 388 20.49 -27.96 -12.95
C GLY A 388 19.01 -28.29 -13.14
N PHE A 389 18.67 -29.58 -13.02
CA PHE A 389 17.32 -30.04 -12.72
C PHE A 389 17.39 -31.13 -11.66
N SER A 390 16.68 -30.92 -10.56
CA SER A 390 16.16 -31.97 -9.69
C SER A 390 14.65 -32.05 -9.90
N ILE A 391 14.06 -33.22 -9.66
CA ILE A 391 12.62 -33.45 -9.71
C ILE A 391 11.96 -32.62 -8.59
N LEU A 392 11.40 -31.46 -8.95
CA LEU A 392 10.61 -30.59 -8.06
C LEU A 392 9.13 -30.74 -8.43
N ASP A 393 8.22 -30.41 -7.49
CA ASP A 393 6.81 -30.24 -7.82
C ASP A 393 6.57 -29.01 -8.71
N SER A 394 5.39 -28.91 -9.33
CA SER A 394 5.08 -27.90 -10.34
C SER A 394 5.12 -26.46 -9.83
N GLU A 395 4.79 -26.23 -8.55
CA GLU A 395 4.79 -24.87 -7.97
C GLU A 395 6.21 -24.42 -7.62
N THR A 396 7.01 -25.29 -6.98
CA THR A 396 8.41 -25.00 -6.67
C THR A 396 9.22 -24.80 -7.94
N GLU A 397 8.91 -25.56 -8.99
CA GLU A 397 9.54 -25.40 -10.30
C GLU A 397 9.21 -24.05 -10.95
N LEU A 398 7.94 -23.59 -10.87
CA LEU A 398 7.54 -22.26 -11.35
C LEU A 398 8.27 -21.15 -10.60
N LEU A 399 8.35 -21.22 -9.27
CA LEU A 399 9.08 -20.25 -8.45
C LEU A 399 10.57 -20.21 -8.81
N PHE A 400 11.20 -21.38 -8.94
CA PHE A 400 12.61 -21.48 -9.36
C PHE A 400 12.85 -20.85 -10.73
N PHE A 401 11.91 -21.05 -11.67
CA PHE A 401 12.02 -20.48 -13.01
C PHE A 401 11.87 -18.95 -13.02
N LEU A 402 10.89 -18.42 -12.28
CA LEU A 402 10.72 -16.99 -12.12
C LEU A 402 11.90 -16.36 -11.39
N GLU A 403 12.50 -17.04 -10.40
CA GLU A 403 13.72 -16.58 -9.72
C GLU A 403 14.86 -16.32 -10.70
N ARG A 404 15.13 -17.27 -11.60
CA ARG A 404 16.21 -17.11 -12.61
C ARG A 404 15.93 -15.98 -13.60
N SER A 405 14.67 -15.59 -13.76
CA SER A 405 14.30 -14.41 -14.55
C SER A 405 14.64 -13.11 -13.80
N LEU A 406 14.60 -13.12 -12.46
CA LEU A 406 15.03 -12.02 -11.61
C LEU A 406 16.56 -11.87 -11.56
N ASP A 407 17.33 -12.95 -11.66
CA ASP A 407 18.80 -12.91 -11.63
C ASP A 407 19.44 -12.10 -12.78
N THR A 408 18.67 -11.79 -13.82
CA THR A 408 19.08 -10.89 -14.90
C THR A 408 19.02 -9.40 -14.52
N LEU A 409 18.49 -9.08 -13.34
CA LEU A 409 18.66 -7.80 -12.68
C LEU A 409 20.11 -7.74 -12.16
N GLY A 410 21.03 -7.23 -12.98
CA GLY A 410 22.47 -7.18 -12.68
C GLY A 410 22.84 -6.34 -11.45
N LYS A 411 24.15 -6.17 -11.20
CA LYS A 411 24.68 -5.47 -10.01
C LYS A 411 24.25 -4.01 -9.86
N GLU A 412 23.93 -3.30 -10.95
CA GLU A 412 23.36 -1.93 -10.91
C GLU A 412 21.86 -1.91 -10.54
N MET A 413 21.20 -3.07 -10.53
CA MET A 413 19.77 -3.25 -10.24
C MET A 413 19.50 -3.93 -8.88
N VAL A 414 20.50 -3.96 -7.98
CA VAL A 414 20.32 -4.46 -6.60
C VAL A 414 19.14 -3.75 -5.93
N SER A 415 18.99 -2.44 -6.14
CA SER A 415 17.85 -1.67 -5.63
C SER A 415 16.50 -2.18 -6.18
N ILE A 416 16.39 -2.51 -7.47
CA ILE A 416 15.15 -3.04 -8.07
C ILE A 416 14.82 -4.42 -7.52
N ARG A 417 15.82 -5.29 -7.39
CA ARG A 417 15.62 -6.62 -6.80
C ARG A 417 15.13 -6.50 -5.36
N GLU A 418 15.73 -5.62 -4.57
CA GLU A 418 15.29 -5.38 -3.19
C GLU A 418 13.89 -4.75 -3.15
N CYS A 419 13.57 -3.80 -4.04
CA CYS A 419 12.21 -3.26 -4.20
C CYS A 419 11.17 -4.35 -4.52
N PHE A 420 11.49 -5.29 -5.41
CA PHE A 420 10.64 -6.45 -5.69
C PHE A 420 10.42 -7.31 -4.44
N LEU A 421 11.48 -7.57 -3.68
CA LEU A 421 11.38 -8.37 -2.46
C LEU A 421 10.56 -7.67 -1.37
N ASP A 422 10.61 -6.33 -1.28
CA ASP A 422 9.80 -5.55 -0.34
C ASP A 422 8.30 -5.69 -0.59
N LEU A 423 7.88 -5.87 -1.85
CA LEU A 423 6.46 -6.12 -2.17
C LEU A 423 5.93 -7.38 -1.46
N GLY A 424 6.81 -8.37 -1.22
CA GLY A 424 6.49 -9.57 -0.44
C GLY A 424 6.09 -9.28 1.00
N SER A 425 6.45 -8.13 1.56
CA SER A 425 6.09 -7.71 2.92
C SER A 425 4.70 -7.11 3.01
N PHE A 426 3.99 -6.86 1.91
CA PHE A 426 2.62 -6.39 1.97
C PHE A 426 1.63 -7.57 2.04
N PRO A 427 0.42 -7.36 2.59
CA PRO A 427 -0.62 -8.38 2.59
C PRO A 427 -0.99 -8.82 1.17
N GLU A 428 -1.42 -10.07 1.04
CA GLU A 428 -1.93 -10.63 -0.21
C GLU A 428 -3.21 -9.92 -0.66
N ASP A 429 -3.40 -9.79 -1.97
CA ASP A 429 -4.59 -9.21 -2.61
C ASP A 429 -4.95 -7.77 -2.22
N GLN A 430 -4.02 -7.06 -1.57
CA GLN A 430 -4.23 -5.66 -1.20
C GLN A 430 -3.58 -4.70 -2.19
N ARG A 431 -4.28 -3.59 -2.40
CA ARG A 431 -3.76 -2.43 -3.14
C ARG A 431 -2.82 -1.64 -2.25
N ILE A 432 -1.56 -1.56 -2.64
CA ILE A 432 -0.52 -0.82 -1.91
C ILE A 432 -0.49 0.61 -2.45
N PRO A 433 -0.68 1.67 -1.63
CA PRO A 433 -0.54 3.04 -2.12
C PRO A 433 0.88 3.27 -2.67
N ALA A 434 0.99 3.66 -3.95
CA ALA A 434 2.28 3.78 -4.62
C ALA A 434 3.18 4.84 -3.96
N ALA A 435 2.59 5.95 -3.50
CA ALA A 435 3.29 6.98 -2.74
C ALA A 435 3.94 6.42 -1.45
N ALA A 436 3.22 5.59 -0.69
CA ALA A 436 3.75 4.98 0.52
C ALA A 436 4.90 4.01 0.23
N LEU A 437 4.76 3.22 -0.84
CA LEU A 437 5.81 2.30 -1.29
C LEU A 437 7.09 3.04 -1.72
N ILE A 438 6.93 4.14 -2.47
CA ILE A 438 8.04 5.00 -2.90
C ILE A 438 8.77 5.60 -1.68
N ASP A 439 8.02 6.09 -0.69
CA ASP A 439 8.58 6.64 0.56
C ASP A 439 9.37 5.57 1.35
N ILE A 440 8.82 4.35 1.46
CA ILE A 440 9.50 3.22 2.10
C ILE A 440 10.83 2.92 1.40
N TRP A 441 10.84 2.84 0.07
CA TRP A 441 12.06 2.57 -0.70
C TRP A 441 13.08 3.71 -0.60
N ALA A 442 12.63 4.97 -0.57
CA ALA A 442 13.52 6.12 -0.42
C ALA A 442 14.28 6.05 0.91
N GLU A 443 13.59 5.71 2.01
CA GLU A 443 14.20 5.56 3.33
C GLU A 443 15.08 4.31 3.44
N LEU A 444 14.64 3.16 2.93
CA LEU A 444 15.38 1.89 3.07
C LEU A 444 16.69 1.83 2.28
N TYR A 445 16.76 2.53 1.16
CA TYR A 445 17.86 2.43 0.20
C TYR A 445 18.63 3.73 -0.01
N ASP A 446 18.34 4.77 0.79
CA ASP A 446 18.96 6.10 0.70
C ASP A 446 18.99 6.61 -0.75
N LEU A 447 17.89 6.40 -1.45
CA LEU A 447 17.75 6.84 -2.83
C LEU A 447 17.44 8.33 -2.79
N ASP A 448 18.46 9.17 -2.96
CA ASP A 448 18.44 10.65 -2.87
C ASP A 448 17.28 11.40 -3.57
N THR A 449 16.46 10.72 -4.38
CA THR A 449 15.32 11.31 -5.10
C THR A 449 14.20 10.29 -5.31
N ASP A 450 12.94 10.71 -5.10
CA ASP A 450 11.71 9.97 -5.45
C ASP A 450 11.76 9.42 -6.89
N THR A 451 12.47 10.12 -7.79
CA THR A 451 12.69 9.72 -9.19
C THR A 451 13.31 8.33 -9.34
N LYS A 452 14.27 7.94 -8.49
CA LYS A 452 14.90 6.61 -8.55
C LYS A 452 13.92 5.51 -8.12
N CYS A 453 13.15 5.74 -7.06
CA CYS A 453 12.12 4.82 -6.59
C CYS A 453 10.99 4.65 -7.62
N ILE A 454 10.57 5.76 -8.23
CA ILE A 454 9.59 5.75 -9.33
C ILE A 454 10.13 4.98 -10.54
N ALA A 455 11.39 5.20 -10.92
CA ALA A 455 12.02 4.44 -11.99
C ALA A 455 12.05 2.93 -11.68
N ASN A 456 12.35 2.55 -10.43
CA ASN A 456 12.30 1.15 -10.00
C ASN A 456 10.88 0.58 -10.14
N LEU A 457 9.86 1.31 -9.70
CA LEU A 457 8.46 0.91 -9.86
C LEU A 457 8.12 0.68 -11.33
N TYR A 458 8.49 1.61 -12.21
CA TYR A 458 8.28 1.46 -13.65
C TYR A 458 9.00 0.25 -14.24
N VAL A 459 10.23 -0.05 -13.79
CA VAL A 459 10.95 -1.25 -14.25
C VAL A 459 10.22 -2.51 -13.80
N LEU A 460 9.75 -2.56 -12.55
CA LEU A 460 8.96 -3.69 -12.05
C LEU A 460 7.66 -3.87 -12.85
N THR A 461 6.94 -2.79 -13.13
CA THR A 461 5.72 -2.82 -13.94
C THR A 461 5.99 -3.23 -15.39
N LYS A 462 7.03 -2.67 -16.02
CA LYS A 462 7.44 -3.03 -17.39
C LYS A 462 7.83 -4.50 -17.50
N ARG A 463 8.40 -5.09 -16.46
CA ARG A 463 8.77 -6.51 -16.39
C ARG A 463 7.63 -7.43 -15.94
N SER A 464 6.42 -6.90 -15.73
CA SER A 464 5.26 -7.64 -15.20
C SER A 464 5.54 -8.30 -13.84
N LEU A 465 6.37 -7.66 -13.01
CA LEU A 465 6.69 -8.07 -11.64
C LEU A 465 5.79 -7.39 -10.58
N ALA A 466 5.09 -6.33 -11.00
CA ALA A 466 4.07 -5.60 -10.25
C ALA A 466 3.11 -4.94 -11.25
N ASN A 467 1.89 -4.60 -10.83
CA ASN A 467 0.93 -3.87 -11.63
C ASN A 467 0.66 -2.50 -11.00
N LEU A 468 0.55 -1.47 -11.84
CA LEU A 468 0.19 -0.11 -11.42
C LEU A 468 -1.27 0.13 -11.80
N VAL A 469 -2.11 0.45 -10.82
CA VAL A 469 -3.54 0.68 -10.94
C VAL A 469 -3.82 2.14 -10.63
N ILE A 470 -4.60 2.81 -11.48
CA ILE A 470 -4.98 4.23 -11.34
C ILE A 470 -6.47 4.28 -11.03
N THR A 471 -6.87 4.93 -9.94
CA THR A 471 -8.29 4.95 -9.53
C THR A 471 -9.09 6.10 -10.14
N ARG A 472 -8.47 7.16 -10.65
CA ARG A 472 -9.17 8.23 -11.39
C ARG A 472 -8.87 8.17 -12.89
N LYS A 473 -9.93 8.16 -13.71
CA LYS A 473 -9.85 8.19 -15.18
C LYS A 473 -9.64 9.59 -15.77
N ASP A 474 -9.72 10.63 -14.96
CA ASP A 474 -9.46 11.99 -15.40
C ASP A 474 -7.97 12.16 -15.68
N LYS A 475 -7.61 12.12 -16.96
CA LYS A 475 -6.30 12.48 -17.46
C LYS A 475 -6.05 13.97 -17.20
N MET A 476 -5.69 14.32 -15.98
CA MET A 476 -4.86 15.50 -15.75
C MET A 476 -3.46 15.12 -16.28
N GLU A 477 -3.19 15.52 -17.52
CA GLU A 477 -1.86 15.42 -18.10
C GLU A 477 -0.85 16.14 -17.18
N GLY A 478 0.14 15.41 -16.67
CA GLY A 478 1.42 16.00 -16.27
C GLY A 478 1.58 16.53 -14.84
N ASP A 479 0.93 15.95 -13.83
CA ASP A 479 1.12 16.39 -12.43
C ASP A 479 2.28 15.66 -11.69
N GLY A 480 2.61 14.41 -12.04
CA GLY A 480 3.67 13.66 -11.32
C GLY A 480 3.28 13.12 -9.92
N TYR A 481 2.02 13.22 -9.51
CA TYR A 481 1.50 12.63 -8.27
C TYR A 481 1.20 11.12 -8.39
N TYR A 482 1.84 10.34 -7.52
CA TYR A 482 1.52 8.92 -7.26
C TYR A 482 0.50 8.72 -6.13
N SER A 483 -0.14 9.79 -5.63
CA SER A 483 -1.11 9.69 -4.52
C SER A 483 -2.37 8.89 -4.86
N GLU A 484 -2.74 8.86 -6.15
CA GLU A 484 -3.92 8.15 -6.67
C GLU A 484 -3.55 6.83 -7.36
N HIS A 485 -2.28 6.42 -7.26
CA HIS A 485 -1.77 5.20 -7.85
C HIS A 485 -1.65 4.12 -6.78
N PHE A 486 -2.05 2.91 -7.14
CA PHE A 486 -1.90 1.72 -6.32
C PHE A 486 -1.03 0.69 -7.03
N VAL A 487 -0.26 -0.05 -6.26
CA VAL A 487 0.53 -1.18 -6.73
C VAL A 487 -0.15 -2.46 -6.26
N THR A 488 -0.30 -3.41 -7.17
CA THR A 488 -0.69 -4.79 -6.84
C THR A 488 0.38 -5.75 -7.32
N GLN A 489 0.46 -6.91 -6.68
CA GLN A 489 1.40 -7.97 -7.04
C GLN A 489 0.65 -9.29 -7.15
N HIS A 490 0.97 -10.07 -8.18
CA HIS A 490 0.42 -11.42 -8.36
C HIS A 490 0.86 -12.33 -7.20
N ASP A 491 -0.04 -13.16 -6.68
CA ASP A 491 0.18 -14.11 -5.58
C ASP A 491 1.49 -14.94 -5.70
N VAL A 492 1.74 -15.58 -6.85
CA VAL A 492 2.96 -16.34 -7.15
C VAL A 492 4.23 -15.46 -7.10
N LEU A 493 4.15 -14.19 -7.53
CA LEU A 493 5.30 -13.28 -7.45
C LEU A 493 5.56 -12.83 -6.01
N ARG A 494 4.50 -12.64 -5.22
CA ARG A 494 4.60 -12.38 -3.79
C ARG A 494 5.22 -13.58 -3.07
N GLU A 495 4.78 -14.79 -3.38
CA GLU A 495 5.38 -16.03 -2.89
C GLU A 495 6.85 -16.15 -3.26
N LEU A 496 7.22 -15.80 -4.49
CA LEU A 496 8.60 -15.76 -4.93
C LEU A 496 9.46 -14.81 -4.09
N ALA A 497 8.94 -13.62 -3.79
CA ALA A 497 9.62 -12.66 -2.91
C ALA A 497 9.80 -13.19 -1.48
N ILE A 498 8.77 -13.85 -0.94
CA ILE A 498 8.80 -14.48 0.38
C ILE A 498 9.78 -15.67 0.39
N TYR A 499 9.75 -16.51 -0.64
CA TYR A 499 10.63 -17.66 -0.81
C TYR A 499 12.11 -17.22 -0.83
N ASN A 500 12.42 -16.18 -1.61
CA ASN A 500 13.76 -15.59 -1.66
C ASN A 500 14.22 -15.07 -0.30
N THR A 501 13.33 -14.40 0.44
CA THR A 501 13.62 -13.90 1.80
C THR A 501 13.90 -15.05 2.77
N LYS A 502 13.25 -16.21 2.60
CA LYS A 502 13.38 -17.37 3.49
C LYS A 502 14.68 -18.16 3.29
N LYS A 503 15.44 -17.93 2.21
CA LYS A 503 16.72 -18.61 1.94
C LYS A 503 17.80 -18.26 2.96
N GLU A 504 17.74 -17.07 3.56
CA GLU A 504 18.65 -16.65 4.62
C GLU A 504 18.14 -17.10 6.01
N PRO A 505 19.03 -17.41 6.97
CA PRO A 505 18.67 -17.61 8.37
C PRO A 505 17.93 -16.38 8.92
N VAL A 506 16.99 -16.59 9.86
CA VAL A 506 16.05 -15.54 10.33
C VAL A 506 16.76 -14.28 10.80
N GLU A 507 17.89 -14.41 11.48
CA GLU A 507 18.72 -13.32 12.03
C GLU A 507 19.31 -12.42 10.94
N HIS A 508 19.53 -12.99 9.75
CA HIS A 508 20.17 -12.34 8.62
C HIS A 508 19.16 -11.71 7.64
N ARG A 509 17.88 -12.06 7.76
CA ARG A 509 16.85 -11.58 6.85
C ARG A 509 16.67 -10.07 6.97
N LYS A 510 16.73 -9.39 5.83
CA LYS A 510 16.39 -7.96 5.73
C LYS A 510 14.89 -7.69 5.91
N ARG A 511 14.04 -8.69 5.65
CA ARG A 511 12.57 -8.62 5.71
C ARG A 511 12.06 -9.70 6.65
N LEU A 512 11.28 -9.30 7.63
CA LEU A 512 10.57 -10.23 8.52
C LEU A 512 9.08 -10.12 8.22
N ILE A 513 8.45 -11.26 7.96
CA ILE A 513 7.03 -11.36 7.69
C ILE A 513 6.46 -12.30 8.74
N VAL A 514 5.59 -11.76 9.58
CA VAL A 514 5.03 -12.43 10.75
C VAL A 514 3.53 -12.47 10.62
N ASP A 515 2.99 -13.68 10.53
CA ASP A 515 1.54 -13.89 10.53
C ASP A 515 1.10 -14.32 11.93
N ILE A 516 0.50 -13.41 12.70
CA ILE A 516 -0.01 -13.67 14.05
C ILE A 516 -1.46 -14.15 13.95
N CYS A 517 -1.76 -15.28 14.61
CA CYS A 517 -3.11 -15.82 14.72
C CYS A 517 -3.31 -16.33 16.15
N GLY A 518 -4.19 -15.67 16.92
CA GLY A 518 -4.30 -15.90 18.37
C GLY A 518 -2.97 -15.62 19.09
N ASP A 519 -2.66 -16.39 20.14
CA ASP A 519 -1.44 -16.23 20.95
C ASP A 519 -0.19 -16.93 20.37
N ASN A 520 -0.28 -17.42 19.13
CA ASN A 520 0.80 -18.18 18.51
C ASN A 520 1.86 -17.27 17.87
N LEU A 521 2.76 -16.74 18.69
CA LEU A 521 3.97 -16.07 18.22
C LEU A 521 4.98 -17.10 17.65
N PRO A 522 5.75 -16.74 16.60
CA PRO A 522 6.80 -17.60 16.06
C PRO A 522 7.78 -18.05 17.13
N LYS A 523 8.28 -19.30 17.04
CA LYS A 523 9.24 -19.84 18.02
C LYS A 523 10.49 -18.98 18.17
N TRP A 524 11.05 -18.53 17.04
CA TRP A 524 12.21 -17.63 17.02
C TRP A 524 11.98 -16.31 17.76
N TRP A 525 10.72 -15.83 17.82
CA TRP A 525 10.34 -14.62 18.55
C TRP A 525 10.41 -14.82 20.07
N ARG A 526 10.12 -16.03 20.55
CA ARG A 526 10.14 -16.38 21.98
C ARG A 526 11.51 -16.82 22.47
N GLU A 527 12.34 -17.36 21.58
CA GLU A 527 13.62 -17.99 21.90
C GLU A 527 14.82 -17.04 21.72
N GLN A 528 14.67 -15.94 20.98
CA GLN A 528 15.73 -14.95 20.83
C GLN A 528 15.89 -14.10 22.08
N LYS A 529 17.01 -14.26 22.79
CA LYS A 529 17.37 -13.39 23.92
C LYS A 529 18.58 -12.48 23.67
N HIS A 530 19.42 -12.70 22.64
CA HIS A 530 20.72 -12.00 22.55
C HIS A 530 21.32 -11.75 21.15
N GLN A 531 20.68 -12.08 20.02
CA GLN A 531 21.25 -11.83 18.69
C GLN A 531 20.57 -10.66 17.98
N PRO A 532 21.32 -9.64 17.50
CA PRO A 532 20.75 -8.51 16.78
C PRO A 532 20.21 -8.97 15.41
N MET A 533 18.97 -8.60 15.10
CA MET A 533 18.36 -8.87 13.81
C MET A 533 18.81 -7.84 12.76
N LYS A 534 19.10 -8.30 11.54
CA LYS A 534 19.41 -7.44 10.38
C LYS A 534 18.18 -6.88 9.66
N ALA A 535 16.99 -7.11 10.22
CA ALA A 535 15.73 -6.72 9.62
C ALA A 535 15.64 -5.20 9.46
N ARG A 536 15.24 -4.77 8.27
CA ARG A 536 14.95 -3.36 7.92
C ARG A 536 13.47 -3.13 7.70
N LEU A 537 12.76 -4.17 7.27
CA LEU A 537 11.32 -4.15 7.06
C LEU A 537 10.67 -5.27 7.88
N LEU A 538 9.66 -4.91 8.65
CA LEU A 538 8.84 -5.86 9.41
C LEU A 538 7.39 -5.70 8.99
N SER A 539 6.81 -6.82 8.57
CA SER A 539 5.39 -6.95 8.29
C SER A 539 4.75 -7.86 9.32
N ILE A 540 3.68 -7.35 9.94
CA ILE A 540 2.87 -8.10 10.89
C ILE A 540 1.45 -8.15 10.33
N THR A 541 1.00 -9.36 9.98
CA THR A 541 -0.39 -9.61 9.58
C THR A 541 -1.11 -10.28 10.74
N THR A 542 -2.24 -9.72 11.18
CA THR A 542 -3.00 -10.27 12.29
C THR A 542 -4.37 -10.73 11.81
N GLY A 543 -4.64 -12.03 11.97
CA GLY A 543 -5.88 -12.65 11.48
C GLY A 543 -7.11 -12.38 12.35
N CYS A 544 -6.93 -11.80 13.54
CA CYS A 544 -8.00 -11.47 14.49
C CYS A 544 -7.68 -10.16 15.23
N SER A 545 -8.69 -9.55 15.85
CA SER A 545 -8.54 -8.45 16.81
C SER A 545 -7.52 -8.82 17.90
N ILE A 546 -6.38 -8.13 17.89
CA ILE A 546 -5.29 -8.33 18.86
C ILE A 546 -5.69 -7.67 20.18
N SER A 547 -5.40 -8.31 21.32
CA SER A 547 -5.52 -7.65 22.62
C SER A 547 -4.47 -6.51 22.73
N PRO A 548 -4.82 -5.32 23.24
CA PRO A 548 -3.88 -4.19 23.35
C PRO A 548 -2.56 -4.49 24.10
N LEU A 549 -2.53 -5.59 24.88
CA LEU A 549 -1.40 -6.05 25.68
C LEU A 549 -0.20 -6.58 24.86
N LEU A 550 -0.41 -6.97 23.60
CA LEU A 550 0.70 -7.42 22.74
C LEU A 550 1.56 -6.25 22.22
N PHE A 551 0.99 -5.05 22.11
CA PHE A 551 1.71 -3.85 21.68
C PHE A 551 2.56 -3.22 22.78
N SER A 552 2.17 -3.34 24.06
CA SER A 552 2.94 -2.73 25.16
C SER A 552 4.32 -3.36 25.34
N ASN A 553 4.46 -4.66 25.06
CA ASN A 553 5.75 -5.36 25.13
C ASN A 553 6.69 -5.05 23.94
N TYR A 554 6.21 -4.30 22.94
CA TYR A 554 6.95 -4.02 21.71
C TYR A 554 7.87 -2.80 21.83
N VAL A 555 7.52 -1.82 22.68
CA VAL A 555 8.27 -0.56 22.83
C VAL A 555 9.53 -0.74 23.69
N ASP A 556 9.59 -1.77 24.54
CA ASP A 556 10.72 -1.98 25.45
C ASP A 556 11.90 -2.79 24.85
N MET A 557 11.77 -3.38 23.66
CA MET A 557 12.86 -4.13 23.01
C MET A 557 13.82 -3.29 22.16
N HIS A 558 13.57 -1.97 22.05
CA HIS A 558 14.43 -1.02 21.31
C HIS A 558 15.06 0.07 22.20
N LYS A 559 15.24 -0.20 23.49
CA LYS A 559 16.17 0.57 24.34
C LYS A 559 17.52 -0.14 24.47
#